data_AF-A0A0Q7WP41-F1
#
_entry.id   AF-A0A0Q7WP41-F1
#
_cell.length_a   1.000
_cell.length_b   1.000
_cell.length_c   1.000
_cell.angle_alpha   90.00
_cell.angle_beta   90.00
_cell.angle_gamma   90.00
#
_symmetry.space_group_name_H-M   'P 1'
#
loop_
_entity.id
_entity.type
_entity.pdbx_description
1 polymer ?
#
loop_
_entity_poly.entity_id
_entity_poly.type
_entity_poly.pdbx_seq_one_letter_code
_entity_poly.pdbx_strand_id
1 'polypeptide(L)'
;MIPSAIKNKQLLSFIYDGYSRTVEPHTYGVDTKGHPALRAYQVGGGSDSGEFTGWKIFHVTEMRNLASTPTHFSGPRQGYKRGDKAFAVIHAQL
;
A
#
# COMPACT_ATOMS: atom_id res chain seq x y z
N MET A 1 10.10 -5.14 5.87
CA MET A 1 8.70 -5.11 6.39
C MET A 1 7.69 -5.14 5.24
N ILE A 2 7.58 -4.12 4.37
CA ILE A 2 6.59 -4.09 3.27
C ILE A 2 6.67 -5.31 2.34
N PRO A 3 7.84 -5.74 1.81
CA PRO A 3 7.92 -6.95 0.98
C PRO A 3 7.37 -8.21 1.66
N SER A 4 7.66 -8.37 2.95
CA SER A 4 7.16 -9.48 3.76
C SER A 4 5.64 -9.42 3.91
N ALA A 5 5.07 -8.23 4.15
CA ALA A 5 3.62 -8.04 4.23
C ALA A 5 2.92 -8.36 2.89
N ILE A 6 3.50 -7.97 1.75
CA ILE A 6 2.99 -8.36 0.42
C ILE A 6 3.04 -9.88 0.25
N LYS A 7 4.20 -10.50 0.52
CA LYS A 7 4.38 -11.96 0.40
C LYS A 7 3.37 -12.73 1.25
N ASN A 8 3.16 -12.28 2.48
CA ASN A 8 2.27 -12.92 3.42
C ASN A 8 0.81 -12.51 3.21
N LYS A 9 0.52 -11.50 2.39
CA LYS A 9 -0.80 -10.86 2.28
C LYS A 9 -1.32 -10.28 3.60
N GLN A 10 -0.45 -9.67 4.39
CA GLN A 10 -0.81 -8.98 5.64
C GLN A 10 -1.25 -7.55 5.37
N LEU A 11 -2.26 -7.08 6.11
CA LEU A 11 -2.61 -5.65 6.10
C LEU A 11 -1.47 -4.82 6.69
N LEU A 12 -1.31 -3.61 6.17
CA LEU A 12 -0.46 -2.58 6.75
C LEU A 12 -1.32 -1.50 7.39
N SER A 13 -0.85 -0.97 8.51
CA SER A 13 -1.39 0.20 9.19
C SER A 13 -0.32 1.27 9.32
N PHE A 14 -0.68 2.53 9.05
CA PHE A 14 0.22 3.69 9.16
C PHE A 14 -0.57 4.99 9.23
N ILE A 15 0.10 6.08 9.61
CA ILE A 15 -0.40 7.43 9.49
C ILE A 15 0.09 8.03 8.17
N TYR A 16 -0.82 8.66 7.43
CA TYR A 16 -0.53 9.40 6.19
C TYR A 16 -1.39 10.65 6.14
N ASP A 17 -0.79 11.80 5.89
CA ASP A 17 -1.44 13.12 5.92
C ASP A 17 -2.24 13.38 7.22
N GLY A 18 -1.75 12.90 8.36
CA GLY A 18 -2.42 13.07 9.66
C GLY A 18 -3.54 12.07 9.98
N TYR A 19 -3.85 11.16 9.07
CA TYR A 19 -4.93 10.19 9.24
C TYR A 19 -4.40 8.75 9.27
N SER A 20 -5.04 7.89 10.05
CA SER A 20 -4.76 6.45 10.02
C SER A 20 -5.22 5.83 8.69
N ARG A 21 -4.42 4.91 8.17
CA ARG A 21 -4.66 4.11 6.97
C ARG A 21 -4.56 2.64 7.35
N THR A 22 -5.48 1.82 6.87
CA THR A 22 -5.35 0.36 6.85
C THR A 22 -5.50 -0.12 5.42
N VAL A 23 -4.50 -0.82 4.91
CA VAL A 23 -4.39 -1.12 3.47
C VAL A 23 -3.93 -2.55 3.20
N GLU A 24 -4.35 -3.07 2.06
CA GLU A 24 -3.85 -4.30 1.45
C GLU A 24 -2.69 -3.96 0.49
N PRO A 25 -1.42 -4.19 0.86
CA PRO A 25 -0.29 -3.87 0.00
C PRO A 25 -0.20 -4.81 -1.21
N HIS A 26 -0.03 -4.26 -2.41
CA HIS A 26 -0.03 -5.02 -3.67
C HIS A 26 1.27 -4.89 -4.47
N THR A 27 1.84 -3.69 -4.57
CA THR A 27 3.10 -3.43 -5.28
C THR A 27 3.93 -2.44 -4.48
N TYR A 28 5.18 -2.79 -4.19
CA TYR A 28 6.16 -1.93 -3.54
C TYR A 28 7.40 -1.80 -4.43
N GLY A 29 7.90 -0.58 -4.55
CA GLY A 29 9.00 -0.27 -5.45
C GLY A 29 9.39 1.20 -5.43
N VAL A 30 10.00 1.62 -6.52
CA VAL A 30 10.31 3.02 -6.81
C VAL A 30 9.37 3.48 -7.92
N ASP A 31 8.67 4.59 -7.70
CA ASP A 31 7.78 5.18 -8.69
C ASP A 31 8.56 5.76 -9.89
N THR A 32 7.85 6.20 -10.93
CA THR A 32 8.49 6.83 -12.10
C THR A 32 9.17 8.17 -11.82
N LYS A 33 8.99 8.75 -10.63
CA LYS A 33 9.64 9.97 -10.17
C LYS A 33 10.85 9.72 -9.28
N GLY A 34 11.17 8.45 -8.99
CA GLY A 34 12.32 8.07 -8.15
C GLY A 34 12.01 7.95 -6.67
N HIS A 35 10.75 7.97 -6.25
CA HIS A 35 10.36 7.88 -4.84
C HIS A 35 9.98 6.44 -4.44
N PRO A 36 10.40 5.96 -3.26
CA PRO A 36 9.86 4.72 -2.70
C PRO A 36 8.35 4.83 -2.50
N ALA A 37 7.60 3.93 -3.13
CA ALA A 37 6.14 4.00 -3.17
C ALA A 37 5.49 2.63 -2.93
N LEU A 38 4.24 2.66 -2.46
CA LEU A 38 3.41 1.50 -2.26
C LEU A 38 2.06 1.71 -2.97
N ARG A 39 1.72 0.83 -3.91
CA ARG A 39 0.33 0.67 -4.36
C ARG A 39 -0.38 -0.31 -3.45
N ALA A 40 -1.48 0.16 -2.88
CA ALA A 40 -2.30 -0.63 -1.98
C ALA A 40 -3.79 -0.31 -2.17
N TYR A 41 -4.64 -1.24 -1.76
CA TYR A 41 -6.07 -1.01 -1.66
C TYR A 41 -6.40 -0.62 -0.21
N GLN A 42 -6.87 0.60 0.01
CA GLN A 42 -7.31 1.03 1.33
C GLN A 42 -8.63 0.34 1.70
N VAL A 43 -8.68 -0.23 2.89
CA VAL A 43 -9.85 -0.96 3.42
C VAL A 43 -10.40 -0.33 4.70
N GLY A 44 -9.69 0.62 5.30
CA GLY A 44 -10.14 1.35 6.48
C GLY A 44 -9.21 2.49 6.88
N GLY A 45 -9.61 3.22 7.93
CA GLY A 45 -8.98 4.46 8.36
C GLY A 45 -9.62 5.69 7.69
N GLY A 46 -9.18 6.89 8.08
CA GLY A 46 -9.74 8.16 7.58
C GLY A 46 -9.16 8.58 6.23
N SER A 47 -9.64 9.70 5.69
CA SER A 47 -9.01 10.50 4.63
C SER A 47 -9.64 11.88 4.66
N ASP A 48 -8.92 12.92 4.22
CA ASP A 48 -9.45 14.29 4.19
C ASP A 48 -10.63 14.42 3.21
N SER A 49 -10.68 13.56 2.18
CA SER A 49 -11.75 13.51 1.18
C SER A 49 -12.98 12.70 1.61
N GLY A 50 -12.95 12.01 2.77
CA GLY A 50 -14.02 11.09 3.19
C GLY A 50 -14.11 9.80 2.36
N GLU A 51 -13.18 9.56 1.43
CA GLU A 51 -13.12 8.33 0.64
C GLU A 51 -12.28 7.29 1.38
N PHE A 52 -12.97 6.36 2.04
CA PHE A 52 -12.38 5.43 3.01
C PHE A 52 -11.82 4.14 2.39
N THR A 53 -12.13 3.84 1.12
CA THR A 53 -11.70 2.60 0.45
C THR A 53 -11.29 2.83 -1.00
N GLY A 54 -10.42 1.97 -1.54
CA GLY A 54 -10.02 2.02 -2.95
C GLY A 54 -8.52 1.99 -3.21
N TRP A 55 -8.14 1.96 -4.48
CA TRP A 55 -6.75 1.94 -4.92
C TRP A 55 -6.05 3.28 -4.69
N LYS A 56 -4.93 3.27 -3.96
CA LYS A 56 -4.10 4.46 -3.73
C LYS A 56 -2.61 4.13 -3.91
N ILE A 57 -1.82 5.15 -4.26
CA ILE A 57 -0.36 5.13 -4.10
C ILE A 57 -0.04 5.97 -2.87
N PHE A 58 0.90 5.47 -2.07
CA PHE A 58 1.44 6.16 -0.92
C PHE A 58 2.95 6.25 -1.08
N HIS A 59 3.54 7.43 -0.89
CA HIS A 59 4.99 7.54 -0.76
C HIS A 59 5.41 7.01 0.60
N VAL A 60 6.36 6.08 0.59
CA VAL A 60 6.77 5.36 1.80
C VAL A 60 7.48 6.29 2.78
N THR A 61 8.14 7.33 2.27
CA THR A 61 8.80 8.37 3.07
C THR A 61 7.83 9.25 3.87
N GLU A 62 6.56 9.31 3.45
CA GLU A 62 5.52 10.10 4.13
C GLU A 62 4.71 9.26 5.14
N MET A 63 4.87 7.94 5.12
CA MET A 63 4.24 7.04 6.09
C MET A 63 4.88 7.19 7.46
N ARG A 64 4.06 7.37 8.51
CA ARG A 64 4.51 7.30 9.90
C ARG A 64 3.90 6.11 10.61
N ASN A 65 4.61 5.59 11.63
CA ASN A 65 4.15 4.48 12.46
C ASN A 65 3.73 3.24 11.63
N LEU A 66 4.46 2.95 10.57
CA LEU A 66 4.16 1.83 9.68
C LEU A 66 4.33 0.49 10.42
N ALA A 67 3.28 -0.31 10.42
CA ALA A 67 3.24 -1.64 11.02
C ALA A 67 2.44 -2.62 10.16
N SER A 68 2.80 -3.91 10.23
CA SER A 68 1.96 -5.00 9.73
C SER A 68 0.98 -5.44 10.81
N THR A 69 -0.23 -5.83 10.42
CA THR A 69 -1.23 -6.38 11.34
C THR A 69 -1.27 -7.92 11.27
N PRO A 70 -1.88 -8.61 12.23
CA PRO A 70 -2.11 -10.07 12.14
C PRO A 70 -3.20 -10.44 11.14
N THR A 71 -3.93 -9.47 10.57
CA THR A 71 -5.00 -9.69 9.60
C THR A 71 -4.43 -9.86 8.21
N HIS A 72 -4.99 -10.82 7.47
CA HIS A 72 -4.57 -11.18 6.12
C HIS A 72 -5.69 -10.95 5.11
N PHE A 73 -5.33 -10.61 3.87
CA PHE A 73 -6.27 -10.54 2.76
C PHE A 73 -6.09 -11.75 1.84
N SER A 74 -7.19 -12.19 1.21
CA SER A 74 -7.26 -13.48 0.52
C SER A 74 -6.46 -13.53 -0.79
N GLY A 75 -6.28 -12.39 -1.46
CA GLY A 75 -5.63 -12.32 -2.76
C GLY A 75 -5.73 -10.93 -3.39
N PRO A 76 -5.28 -10.77 -4.65
CA PRO A 76 -5.30 -9.48 -5.31
C PRO A 76 -6.73 -8.93 -5.45
N ARG A 77 -6.92 -7.64 -5.17
CA ARG A 77 -8.19 -6.95 -5.39
C ARG A 77 -8.49 -6.78 -6.88
N GLN A 78 -9.77 -6.61 -7.20
CA GLN A 78 -10.22 -6.31 -8.56
C GLN A 78 -9.51 -5.05 -9.09
N GLY A 79 -9.00 -5.13 -10.32
CA GLY A 79 -8.25 -4.05 -10.96
C GLY A 79 -6.74 -4.09 -10.70
N TYR A 80 -6.24 -5.01 -9.87
CA TYR A 80 -4.81 -5.25 -9.74
C TYR A 80 -4.20 -5.70 -11.07
N LYS A 81 -3.04 -5.13 -11.41
CA LYS A 81 -2.24 -5.53 -12.58
C LYS A 81 -0.79 -5.67 -12.15
N ARG A 82 -0.19 -6.82 -12.42
CA ARG A 82 1.26 -7.02 -12.28
C ARG A 82 2.01 -6.09 -13.23
N GLY A 83 3.21 -5.67 -12.82
CA GLY A 83 3.98 -4.71 -13.60
C GLY A 83 3.32 -3.34 -13.65
N ASP A 84 2.86 -2.85 -12.49
CA ASP A 84 2.22 -1.53 -12.39
C ASP A 84 3.12 -0.44 -12.99
N LYS A 85 2.64 0.20 -14.05
CA LYS A 85 3.37 1.20 -14.84
C LYS A 85 3.68 2.49 -14.07
N ALA A 86 3.06 2.68 -12.90
CA ALA A 86 3.44 3.75 -11.99
C ALA A 86 4.83 3.53 -11.35
N PHE A 87 5.39 2.33 -11.47
CA PHE A 87 6.69 1.95 -10.89
C PHE A 87 7.75 1.77 -11.97
N ALA A 88 8.87 2.47 -11.81
CA ALA A 88 10.07 2.25 -12.62
C ALA A 88 10.80 0.96 -12.20
N VAL A 89 10.81 0.67 -10.90
CA VAL A 89 11.41 -0.55 -10.33
C VAL A 89 10.43 -1.16 -9.35
N ILE A 90 10.16 -2.46 -9.50
CA ILE A 90 9.31 -3.21 -8.56
C ILE A 90 10.20 -4.10 -7.70
N HIS A 91 10.18 -3.86 -6.39
CA HIS A 91 10.94 -4.66 -5.42
C HIS A 91 10.12 -5.84 -4.88
N ALA A 92 8.81 -5.67 -4.76
CA ALA A 92 7.88 -6.73 -4.37
C ALA A 92 6.51 -6.47 -4.97
N GLN A 93 5.83 -7.53 -5.39
CA GLN A 93 4.43 -7.50 -5.82
C GLN A 93 3.79 -8.87 -5.57
N LEU A 94 2.45 -8.92 -5.56
CA LEU A 94 1.71 -10.18 -5.45
C LEU A 94 1.95 -11.14 -6.63
#